data_AF-A0A1W9PT50-F1
#
_entry.id   AF-A0A1W9PT50-F1
#
_cell.length_a   1.000
_cell.length_b   1.000
_cell.length_c   1.000
_cell.angle_alpha   90.00
_cell.angle_beta   90.00
_cell.angle_gamma   90.00
#
_symmetry.space_group_name_H-M   'P 1'
#
loop_
_entity.id
_entity.type
_entity.pdbx_description
1 polymer ?
#
loop_
_entity_poly.entity_id
_entity_poly.type
_entity_poly.pdbx_seq_one_letter_code
_entity_poly.pdbx_strand_id
1 'polypeptide(L)' 'EDAVAAVEQEMIIDALKHTRGKITHAAQMLGTTVRKFAYKAKRYGIDYRHYR' A
#
# COMPACT_ATOMS: atom_id res chain seq x y z
N GLU A 1 -18.43 7.11 -3.48
CA GLU A 1 -17.28 6.85 -2.58
C GLU A 1 -16.15 6.06 -3.25
N ASP A 2 -16.41 5.43 -4.41
CA ASP A 2 -15.47 4.54 -5.09
C ASP A 2 -14.21 5.23 -5.65
N ALA A 3 -14.31 6.50 -6.06
CA ALA A 3 -13.16 7.25 -6.59
C ALA A 3 -12.03 7.39 -5.57
N VAL A 4 -12.36 7.59 -4.29
CA VAL A 4 -11.35 7.71 -3.21
C VAL A 4 -10.69 6.36 -2.95
N ALA A 5 -11.46 5.27 -2.99
CA ALA A 5 -10.95 3.93 -2.79
C ALA A 5 -9.99 3.50 -3.91
N ALA A 6 -10.31 3.85 -5.17
CA ALA A 6 -9.46 3.55 -6.32
C ALA A 6 -8.11 4.29 -6.23
N VAL A 7 -8.14 5.60 -5.93
CA VAL A 7 -6.91 6.39 -5.75
C VAL A 7 -6.06 5.84 -4.60
N GLU A 8 -6.68 5.49 -3.48
CA GLU A 8 -5.96 4.92 -2.36
C GLU A 8 -5.33 3.56 -2.69
N GLN A 9 -6.03 2.72 -3.45
CA GLN A 9 -5.50 1.44 -3.93
C GLN A 9 -4.28 1.64 -4.83
N GLU A 10 -4.33 2.60 -5.76
CA GLU A 10 -3.24 2.93 -6.66
C GLU A 10 -2.00 3.43 -5.89
N MET A 11 -2.19 4.33 -4.91
CA MET A 11 -1.10 4.82 -4.05
C MET A 11 -0.38 3.69 -3.29
N ILE A 12 -1.14 2.71 -2.78
CA ILE A 12 -0.58 1.56 -2.07
C ILE A 12 0.24 0.69 -3.03
N ILE A 13 -0.27 0.43 -4.22
CA ILE A 13 0.41 -0.36 -5.25
C ILE A 13 1.72 0.32 -5.66
N ASP A 14 1.70 1.62 -5.92
CA ASP A 14 2.88 2.33 -6.38
C ASP A 14 3.95 2.46 -5.30
N ALA A 15 3.55 2.67 -4.04
CA ALA A 15 4.48 2.62 -2.91
C ALA A 15 5.16 1.24 -2.79
N LEU A 16 4.42 0.14 -3.02
CA LEU A 16 4.99 -1.22 -3.00
C LEU A 16 5.93 -1.47 -4.18
N LYS A 17 5.60 -1.01 -5.40
CA LYS A 17 6.49 -1.09 -6.56
C LYS A 17 7.79 -0.33 -6.33
N HIS A 18 7.72 0.90 -5.84
CA HIS A 18 8.91 1.73 -5.59
C HIS A 18 9.81 1.17 -4.50
N THR A 19 9.25 0.47 -3.51
CA THR A 19 9.99 -0.06 -2.37
C THR A 19 10.34 -1.54 -2.51
N ARG A 20 10.01 -2.18 -3.64
CA ARG A 20 10.21 -3.61 -3.89
C ARG A 20 9.57 -4.48 -2.80
N GLY A 21 8.29 -4.21 -2.52
CA GLY A 21 7.50 -4.96 -1.54
C GLY A 21 7.87 -4.70 -0.07
N LYS A 22 8.77 -3.75 0.23
CA LYS A 22 9.15 -3.40 1.61
C LYS A 22 8.08 -2.54 2.28
N ILE A 23 7.10 -3.18 2.93
CA ILE A 23 5.98 -2.51 3.62
C ILE A 23 6.41 -1.37 4.54
N THR A 24 7.49 -1.53 5.33
CA THR A 24 7.94 -0.47 6.24
C THR A 24 8.32 0.80 5.48
N HIS A 25 9.01 0.66 4.35
CA HIS A 25 9.40 1.78 3.51
C HIS A 25 8.19 2.33 2.74
N ALA A 26 7.28 1.47 2.27
CA ALA A 26 6.06 1.90 1.58
C ALA A 26 5.16 2.73 2.50
N ALA A 27 4.99 2.31 3.75
CA ALA A 27 4.24 3.05 4.74
C ALA A 27 4.88 4.41 5.08
N GLN A 28 6.21 4.45 5.23
CA GLN A 28 6.95 5.71 5.42
C GLN A 28 6.80 6.65 4.23
N MET A 29 6.87 6.12 3.00
CA MET A 29 6.70 6.89 1.77
C MET A 29 5.32 7.56 1.69
N LEU A 30 4.26 6.87 2.13
CA LEU A 30 2.90 7.42 2.20
C LEU A 30 2.62 8.21 3.49
N GLY A 31 3.61 8.43 4.36
CA GLY A 31 3.43 9.17 5.62
C GLY A 31 2.48 8.48 6.61
N THR A 32 2.36 7.16 6.56
CA THR A 32 1.45 6.38 7.40
C THR A 32 2.22 5.36 8.25
N THR A 33 1.48 4.65 9.11
CA THR A 33 2.05 3.56 9.92
C THR A 33 1.90 2.23 9.19
N VAL A 34 2.84 1.31 9.46
CA VAL A 34 2.81 -0.07 8.91
C VAL A 34 1.46 -0.76 9.16
N ARG A 35 0.88 -0.56 10.36
CA ARG A 35 -0.42 -1.15 10.71
C ARG A 35 -1.56 -0.63 9.83
N LYS A 36 -1.66 0.70 9.65
CA LYS A 36 -2.70 1.30 8.79
C LYS A 36 -2.51 0.88 7.34
N PHE A 37 -1.27 0.88 6.86
CA PHE A 37 -0.92 0.44 5.51
C PHE A 37 -1.34 -1.02 5.28
N ALA A 38 -0.92 -1.94 6.14
CA ALA A 38 -1.23 -3.36 6.02
C ALA A 38 -2.74 -3.64 6.11
N TYR A 39 -3.46 -2.92 6.96
CA TYR A 39 -4.92 -3.01 7.03
C TYR A 39 -5.58 -2.62 5.71
N LYS A 40 -5.16 -1.51 5.11
CA LYS A 40 -5.70 -1.04 3.82
C LYS A 40 -5.31 -1.96 2.67
N ALA A 41 -4.04 -2.37 2.58
CA ALA A 41 -3.58 -3.34 1.59
C ALA A 41 -4.39 -4.64 1.66
N LYS A 42 -4.63 -5.18 2.87
CA LYS A 42 -5.48 -6.36 3.07
C LYS A 42 -6.93 -6.10 2.64
N ARG A 43 -7.50 -4.95 2.97
CA ARG A 43 -8.88 -4.57 2.59
C ARG A 43 -9.04 -4.49 1.06
N TYR A 44 -8.01 -4.06 0.35
CA TYR A 44 -7.99 -4.01 -1.12
C TYR A 44 -7.46 -5.31 -1.78
N GLY A 45 -7.17 -6.35 -1.01
CA GLY A 45 -6.66 -7.62 -1.56
C GLY A 45 -5.23 -7.55 -2.12
N ILE A 46 -4.44 -6.54 -1.74
CA ILE A 46 -3.06 -6.36 -2.20
C ILE A 46 -2.11 -7.18 -1.32
N ASP A 47 -1.46 -8.18 -1.90
CA ASP A 47 -0.34 -8.87 -1.28
C ASP A 47 0.99 -8.21 -1.69
N TYR A 48 1.72 -7.69 -0.69
CA TYR A 48 3.02 -7.06 -0.85
C TYR A 48 4.11 -8.03 -1.35
N ARG A 49 3.93 -9.33 -1.13
CA ARG A 49 4.89 -10.37 -1.53
C ARG A 49 5.05 -10.46 -3.05
N HIS A 50 4.03 -10.05 -3.81
CA HIS A 50 4.11 -10.01 -5.28
C HIS A 50 5.06 -8.92 -5.81
N TYR A 51 5.52 -8.01 -4.95
CA TYR A 51 6.38 -6.88 -5.33
C TYR A 51 7.83 -7.05 -4.84
N ARG A 52 8.17 -8.16 -4.18
CA ARG A 52 9.51 -8.42 -3.65
C ARG A 52 10.48 -8.91 -4.72
#